data_AF-A0A516SAL9-F1
#
_entry.id   AF-A0A516SAL9-F1
#
_cell.length_a   1.000
_cell.length_b   1.000
_cell.length_c   1.000
_cell.angle_alpha   90.00
_cell.angle_beta   90.00
_cell.angle_gamma   90.00
#
_symmetry.space_group_name_H-M   'P 1'
#
loop_
_entity.id
_entity.type
_entity.pdbx_description
1 polymer ?
#
loop_
_entity_poly.entity_id
_entity_poly.type
_entity_poly.pdbx_seq_one_letter_code
_entity_poly.pdbx_strand_id
1 'polypeptide(L)'
;MKLNRLHTGVLIAFGLLQVGALAAAEPDAAASESALAAGEGIAYVHSVEKSRFGANGALRQDVQGPYLRTVGDKAVFMRDTVTGATLLVPNAYSAGPKSAALSAALPQYLTDNPEKHSMEVKAYLLAAGIPAKEVSATHVTTTMAGGGSVKAGIQPLESKLLWYTTHLERSLSGIPVEGSFAFAALDNRGQSISEGVYWPAIPAQVVRQAVALKHKLATEDGLRRFLGQAKSLKPDVARGEAGEVKIVHTGAGHHGAFEARAVYSLIVRSNALGKASIVRLDDAGVLLVMGDELTLVAAKTPLKQ
;
A
#
# COMPACT_ATOMS: atom_id res chain seq x y z
N MET A 1 -37.30 -88.90 -27.18
CA MET A 1 -38.19 -87.89 -27.82
C MET A 1 -37.35 -86.67 -28.16
N LYS A 2 -37.25 -86.34 -29.46
CA LYS A 2 -36.62 -85.13 -30.02
C LYS A 2 -37.72 -84.11 -30.31
N LEU A 3 -37.48 -82.83 -30.05
CA LEU A 3 -38.13 -81.63 -30.65
C LEU A 3 -37.25 -80.42 -30.25
N ASN A 4 -36.33 -79.99 -31.12
CA ASN A 4 -36.43 -78.97 -32.17
C ASN A 4 -36.40 -77.50 -31.67
N ARG A 5 -35.40 -76.80 -32.21
CA ARG A 5 -35.01 -75.40 -32.03
C ARG A 5 -36.02 -74.45 -32.70
N LEU A 6 -36.13 -73.22 -32.20
CA LEU A 6 -36.31 -72.05 -33.05
C LEU A 6 -35.48 -70.88 -32.49
N HIS A 7 -34.60 -70.34 -33.33
CA HIS A 7 -33.85 -69.10 -33.10
C HIS A 7 -34.63 -67.94 -33.68
N THR A 8 -34.78 -66.86 -32.91
CA THR A 8 -35.16 -65.54 -33.42
C THR A 8 -34.18 -64.53 -32.87
N GLY A 9 -33.28 -64.06 -33.75
CA GLY A 9 -32.34 -62.98 -33.46
C GLY A 9 -33.02 -61.63 -33.59
N VAL A 10 -32.67 -60.70 -32.70
CA VAL A 10 -33.01 -59.28 -32.81
C VAL A 10 -31.70 -58.50 -32.87
N LEU A 11 -31.46 -57.89 -34.03
CA LEU A 11 -30.42 -56.89 -34.26
C LEU A 11 -30.92 -55.55 -33.74
N ILE A 12 -30.17 -54.92 -32.81
CA ILE A 12 -30.37 -53.52 -32.43
C ILE A 12 -29.23 -52.72 -33.03
N ALA A 13 -29.59 -51.81 -33.94
CA ALA A 13 -28.69 -50.87 -34.58
C ALA A 13 -28.35 -49.72 -33.62
N PHE A 14 -27.07 -49.53 -33.34
CA PHE A 14 -26.54 -48.33 -32.68
C PHE A 14 -26.37 -47.21 -33.72
N GLY A 15 -27.24 -46.21 -33.66
CA GLY A 15 -27.08 -44.96 -34.39
C GLY A 15 -26.13 -44.02 -33.64
N LEU A 16 -24.96 -43.76 -34.24
CA LEU A 16 -24.02 -42.72 -33.83
C LEU A 16 -24.53 -41.36 -34.32
N LEU A 17 -25.06 -40.54 -33.40
CA LEU A 17 -25.26 -39.10 -33.61
C LEU A 17 -23.92 -38.39 -33.40
N GLN A 18 -23.25 -38.02 -34.51
CA GLN A 18 -22.13 -37.09 -34.48
C GLN A 18 -22.66 -35.68 -34.20
N VAL A 19 -22.48 -35.21 -32.96
CA VAL A 19 -22.64 -33.80 -32.59
C VAL A 19 -21.40 -33.06 -33.09
N GLY A 20 -21.57 -32.22 -34.12
CA GLY A 20 -20.52 -31.33 -34.61
C GLY A 20 -20.16 -30.32 -33.52
N ALA A 21 -18.93 -30.41 -33.02
CA ALA A 21 -18.33 -29.40 -32.17
C ALA A 21 -18.08 -28.14 -33.02
N LEU A 22 -18.96 -27.14 -32.91
CA LEU A 22 -18.63 -25.77 -33.26
C LEU A 22 -17.51 -25.31 -32.33
N ALA A 23 -16.28 -25.34 -32.83
CA ALA A 23 -15.16 -24.64 -32.25
C ALA A 23 -15.49 -23.14 -32.28
N ALA A 24 -16.00 -22.62 -31.15
CA ALA A 24 -16.02 -21.20 -30.90
C ALA A 24 -14.58 -20.72 -30.97
N ALA A 25 -14.29 -19.86 -31.93
CA ALA A 25 -13.02 -19.15 -32.00
C ALA A 25 -12.78 -18.50 -30.63
N GLU A 26 -11.72 -18.95 -29.96
CA GLU A 26 -11.23 -18.28 -28.76
C GLU A 26 -10.98 -16.82 -29.15
N PRO A 27 -11.57 -15.84 -28.44
CA PRO A 27 -11.26 -14.45 -28.70
C PRO A 27 -9.77 -14.28 -28.47
N ASP A 28 -9.07 -13.93 -29.55
CA ASP A 28 -7.65 -13.63 -29.61
C ASP A 28 -7.17 -13.01 -28.31
N ALA A 29 -6.33 -13.75 -27.58
CA ALA A 29 -5.61 -13.29 -26.40
C ALA A 29 -4.51 -12.28 -26.78
N ALA A 30 -4.74 -11.47 -27.81
CA ALA A 30 -4.07 -10.20 -28.04
C ALA A 30 -4.65 -9.14 -27.08
N ALA A 31 -4.69 -9.46 -25.79
CA ALA A 31 -4.71 -8.45 -24.77
C ALA A 31 -3.39 -7.70 -24.91
N SER A 32 -3.46 -6.58 -25.64
CA SER A 32 -2.44 -5.57 -25.81
C SER A 32 -1.34 -5.72 -24.77
N GLU A 33 -0.15 -6.16 -25.20
CA GLU A 33 1.08 -5.87 -24.49
C GLU A 33 1.18 -4.35 -24.47
N SER A 34 0.44 -3.72 -23.55
CA SER A 34 0.64 -2.34 -23.18
C SER A 34 2.07 -2.31 -22.69
N ALA A 35 2.97 -1.85 -23.57
CA ALA A 35 4.39 -1.86 -23.33
C ALA A 35 4.59 -1.06 -22.04
N LEU A 36 4.87 -1.76 -20.94
CA LEU A 36 5.17 -1.13 -19.67
C LEU A 36 6.27 -0.11 -19.95
N ALA A 37 6.08 1.11 -19.46
CA ALA A 37 7.06 2.16 -19.65
C ALA A 37 8.41 1.67 -19.10
N ALA A 38 9.46 1.70 -19.93
CA ALA A 38 10.78 1.22 -19.54
C ALA A 38 11.20 1.84 -18.19
N GLY A 39 11.59 0.96 -17.24
CA GLY A 39 12.00 1.35 -15.90
C GLY A 39 10.87 1.74 -14.95
N GLU A 40 9.65 1.27 -15.16
CA GLU A 40 8.58 1.35 -14.16
C GLU A 40 8.76 0.30 -13.05
N GLY A 41 8.40 0.66 -11.82
CA GLY A 41 8.51 -0.23 -10.65
C GLY A 41 9.93 -0.34 -10.11
N ILE A 42 10.81 0.62 -10.41
CA ILE A 42 12.19 0.60 -9.93
C ILE A 42 12.22 0.88 -8.41
N ALA A 43 13.12 0.18 -7.69
CA ALA A 43 13.36 0.46 -6.28
C ALA A 43 14.05 1.81 -6.09
N TYR A 44 13.64 2.53 -5.05
CA TYR A 44 14.37 3.68 -4.55
C TYR A 44 14.71 3.48 -3.07
N VAL A 45 16.00 3.59 -2.76
CA VAL A 45 16.51 3.56 -1.38
C VAL A 45 16.99 4.97 -1.02
N HIS A 46 16.33 5.54 -0.02
CA HIS A 46 16.72 6.82 0.54
C HIS A 46 17.96 6.64 1.44
N SER A 47 18.81 7.66 1.50
CA SER A 47 20.05 7.61 2.27
C SER A 47 20.26 8.92 3.02
N VAL A 48 21.15 8.90 4.01
CA VAL A 48 21.43 10.10 4.82
C VAL A 48 22.03 11.23 3.99
N GLU A 49 22.74 10.93 2.89
CA GLU A 49 23.32 11.92 1.98
C GLU A 49 22.27 12.59 1.08
N LYS A 50 21.15 11.89 0.84
CA LYS A 50 19.99 12.41 0.10
C LYS A 50 18.99 13.11 1.02
N SER A 51 19.11 12.87 2.32
CA SER A 51 18.28 13.44 3.36
C SER A 51 18.64 14.92 3.57
N ARG A 52 17.67 15.74 3.96
CA ARG A 52 17.92 17.06 4.57
C ARG A 52 18.03 16.96 6.09
N PHE A 53 18.60 15.86 6.56
CA PHE A 53 18.96 15.63 7.95
C PHE A 53 19.98 16.68 8.41
N GLY A 54 19.49 17.69 9.12
CA GLY A 54 20.30 18.78 9.65
C GLY A 54 21.09 18.34 10.87
N ALA A 55 22.21 17.65 10.68
CA ALA A 55 23.17 17.39 11.74
C ALA A 55 24.18 18.52 11.82
N ASN A 56 24.15 19.28 12.92
CA ASN A 56 25.11 20.37 13.16
C ASN A 56 26.35 19.89 13.95
N GLY A 57 26.47 18.59 14.21
CA GLY A 57 27.52 18.00 15.03
C GLY A 57 28.05 16.68 14.46
N ALA A 58 28.92 16.02 15.23
CA ALA A 58 29.48 14.73 14.85
C ALA A 58 28.36 13.67 14.71
N LEU A 59 28.29 13.04 13.55
CA LEU A 59 27.39 11.91 13.31
C LEU A 59 27.93 10.67 13.98
N ARG A 60 27.07 9.99 14.74
CA ARG A 60 27.37 8.66 15.29
C ARG A 60 26.56 7.61 14.54
N GLN A 61 27.21 6.55 14.10
CA GLN A 61 26.54 5.40 13.50
C GLN A 61 26.44 4.27 14.51
N ASP A 62 25.23 3.75 14.68
CA ASP A 62 24.94 2.57 15.50
C ASP A 62 24.22 1.52 14.64
N VAL A 63 24.49 0.25 14.91
CA VAL A 63 23.73 -0.88 14.33
C VAL A 63 22.95 -1.56 15.44
N GLN A 64 21.64 -1.72 15.24
CA GLN A 64 20.76 -2.40 16.20
C GLN A 64 19.83 -3.35 15.45
N GLY A 65 20.17 -4.65 15.48
CA GLY A 65 19.45 -5.65 14.67
C GLY A 65 19.55 -5.30 13.17
N PRO A 66 18.43 -5.26 12.43
CA PRO A 66 18.42 -4.90 11.01
C PRO A 66 18.48 -3.38 10.76
N TYR A 67 18.65 -2.55 11.79
CA TYR A 67 18.61 -1.11 11.65
C TYR A 67 20.00 -0.49 11.70
N LEU A 68 20.37 0.21 10.62
CA LEU A 68 21.48 1.17 10.61
C LEU A 68 20.94 2.53 11.05
N ARG A 69 21.45 3.06 12.15
CA ARG A 69 21.03 4.32 12.75
C ARG A 69 22.16 5.33 12.63
N THR A 70 21.89 6.48 12.03
CA THR A 70 22.75 7.66 12.08
C THR A 70 22.14 8.65 13.06
N VAL A 71 22.80 8.83 14.20
CA VAL A 71 22.36 9.66 15.31
C VAL A 71 23.06 11.01 15.22
N GLY A 72 22.26 12.07 15.09
CA GLY A 72 22.70 13.45 15.19
C GLY A 72 22.27 14.06 16.52
N ASP A 73 22.60 15.33 16.72
CA ASP A 73 22.22 16.12 17.90
C ASP A 73 20.70 16.29 18.01
N LYS A 74 20.00 16.43 16.88
CA LYS A 74 18.57 16.75 16.83
C LYS A 74 17.65 15.64 16.38
N ALA A 75 18.17 14.63 15.69
CA ALA A 75 17.35 13.58 15.08
C ALA A 75 18.13 12.27 14.92
N VAL A 76 17.40 11.20 14.68
CA VAL A 76 17.93 9.90 14.27
C VAL A 76 17.41 9.59 12.88
N PHE A 77 18.32 9.36 11.94
CA PHE A 77 18.01 8.73 10.67
C PHE A 77 18.19 7.22 10.82
N MET A 78 17.16 6.45 10.52
CA MET A 78 17.17 4.99 10.60
C MET A 78 16.92 4.40 9.22
N ARG A 79 17.72 3.40 8.83
CA ARG A 79 17.51 2.58 7.64
C ARG A 79 17.42 1.13 8.05
N ASP A 80 16.34 0.47 7.66
CA ASP A 80 16.23 -0.98 7.68
C ASP A 80 17.11 -1.57 6.56
N THR A 81 18.12 -2.36 6.92
CA THR A 81 19.07 -2.95 5.97
C THR A 81 18.49 -4.13 5.19
N VAL A 82 17.34 -4.67 5.62
CA VAL A 82 16.66 -5.77 4.94
C VAL A 82 15.68 -5.23 3.90
N THR A 83 14.83 -4.27 4.29
CA THR A 83 13.77 -3.76 3.42
C THR A 83 14.17 -2.48 2.66
N GLY A 84 15.20 -1.79 3.11
CA GLY A 84 15.59 -0.46 2.61
C GLY A 84 14.67 0.67 3.08
N ALA A 85 13.68 0.38 3.94
CA ALA A 85 12.81 1.39 4.51
C ALA A 85 13.62 2.37 5.37
N THR A 86 13.28 3.65 5.29
CA THR A 86 13.95 4.71 6.04
C THR A 86 12.96 5.52 6.84
N LEU A 87 13.43 6.01 7.98
CA LEU A 87 12.69 6.90 8.83
C LEU A 87 13.66 7.85 9.53
N LEU A 88 13.43 9.14 9.41
CA LEU A 88 14.04 10.18 10.21
C LEU A 88 13.02 10.65 11.23
N VAL A 89 13.40 10.57 12.49
CA VAL A 89 12.61 11.07 13.61
C VAL A 89 13.42 12.10 14.40
N PRO A 90 12.78 13.16 14.90
CA PRO A 90 13.44 14.06 15.84
C PRO A 90 13.80 13.27 17.11
N ASN A 91 14.96 13.59 17.70
CA ASN A 91 15.28 13.14 19.04
C ASN A 91 14.16 13.64 19.95
N ALA A 92 13.70 12.78 20.87
CA ALA A 92 12.75 13.23 21.87
C ALA A 92 13.35 14.46 22.55
N TYR A 93 12.73 15.63 22.39
CA TYR A 93 13.08 16.80 23.18
C TYR A 93 12.92 16.32 24.62
N SER A 94 14.03 16.23 25.37
CA SER A 94 14.03 15.90 26.78
C SER A 94 13.36 17.06 27.52
N ALA A 95 12.04 17.14 27.41
CA ALA A 95 11.22 18.16 27.98
C ALA A 95 10.93 17.72 29.41
N GLY A 96 11.76 18.21 30.34
CA GLY A 96 11.25 18.49 31.68
C GLY A 96 9.98 19.36 31.58
N PRO A 97 9.10 19.30 32.59
CA PRO A 97 7.74 19.81 32.46
C PRO A 97 7.70 21.35 32.28
N LYS A 98 6.88 21.79 31.32
CA LYS A 98 6.10 23.04 31.34
C LYS A 98 6.87 24.35 31.53
N SER A 99 7.68 24.77 30.56
CA SER A 99 7.98 26.20 30.43
C SER A 99 7.79 26.67 28.99
N ALA A 100 7.44 27.96 28.82
CA ALA A 100 7.33 28.63 27.54
C ALA A 100 8.60 28.52 26.67
N ALA A 101 9.73 28.09 27.24
CA ALA A 101 10.96 27.77 26.53
C ALA A 101 10.81 26.59 25.55
N LEU A 102 9.82 25.69 25.72
CA LEU A 102 9.49 24.65 24.75
C LEU A 102 9.10 25.23 23.38
N SER A 103 8.46 26.41 23.34
CA SER A 103 8.08 27.05 22.07
C SER A 103 9.28 27.60 21.29
N ALA A 104 10.42 27.88 21.96
CA ALA A 104 11.63 28.35 21.28
C ALA A 104 12.48 27.18 20.74
N ALA A 105 12.27 25.96 21.24
CA ALA A 105 13.02 24.77 20.88
C ALA A 105 12.39 23.95 19.73
N LEU A 106 11.10 24.17 19.45
CA LEU A 106 10.44 23.47 18.35
C LEU A 106 10.84 24.06 16.99
N PRO A 107 10.98 23.23 15.94
CA PRO A 107 11.24 23.71 14.60
C PRO A 107 10.12 24.65 14.16
N GLN A 108 10.47 25.75 13.49
CA GLN A 108 9.49 26.60 12.83
C GLN A 108 9.05 25.92 11.54
N TYR A 109 7.75 25.82 11.29
CA TYR A 109 7.23 25.26 10.05
C TYR A 109 7.70 26.06 8.84
N LEU A 110 7.85 25.38 7.70
CA LEU A 110 8.29 26.00 6.44
C LEU A 110 7.37 27.14 5.97
N THR A 111 6.06 26.91 6.03
CA THR A 111 5.01 27.83 5.60
C THR A 111 3.68 27.44 6.23
N ASP A 112 2.79 28.43 6.40
CA ASP A 112 1.39 28.27 6.79
C ASP A 112 0.47 27.91 5.61
N ASN A 113 1.01 27.80 4.39
CA ASN A 113 0.30 27.40 3.19
C ASN A 113 0.59 25.91 2.86
N PRO A 114 -0.41 25.01 2.97
CA PRO A 114 -0.20 23.57 2.76
C PRO A 114 0.17 23.19 1.31
N GLU A 115 -0.31 23.94 0.32
CA GLU A 115 0.03 23.73 -1.10
C GLU A 115 1.50 24.04 -1.36
N LYS A 116 2.00 25.16 -0.82
CA LYS A 116 3.41 25.55 -0.90
C LYS A 116 4.29 24.52 -0.20
N HIS A 117 3.90 24.04 0.98
CA HIS A 117 4.63 22.95 1.65
C HIS A 117 4.70 21.70 0.78
N SER A 118 3.57 21.31 0.17
CA SER A 118 3.50 20.12 -0.68
C SER A 118 4.35 20.23 -1.93
N MET A 119 4.41 21.41 -2.55
CA MET A 119 5.31 21.67 -3.68
C MET A 119 6.79 21.52 -3.30
N GLU A 120 7.19 22.10 -2.17
CA GLU A 120 8.58 22.07 -1.68
C GLU A 120 9.02 20.64 -1.31
N VAL A 121 8.17 19.88 -0.62
CA VAL A 121 8.44 18.48 -0.29
C VAL A 121 8.51 17.62 -1.54
N LYS A 122 7.59 17.80 -2.50
CA LYS A 122 7.64 17.08 -3.78
C LYS A 122 8.93 17.39 -4.52
N ALA A 123 9.32 18.66 -4.65
CA ALA A 123 10.56 19.04 -5.31
C ALA A 123 11.79 18.42 -4.63
N TYR A 124 11.83 18.45 -3.30
CA TYR A 124 12.89 17.80 -2.52
C TYR A 124 12.99 16.30 -2.80
N LEU A 125 11.92 15.53 -2.63
CA LEU A 125 11.95 14.07 -2.76
C LEU A 125 12.23 13.61 -4.20
N LEU A 126 11.76 14.37 -5.20
CA LEU A 126 12.11 14.13 -6.61
C LEU A 126 13.60 14.39 -6.86
N ALA A 127 14.16 15.49 -6.34
CA ALA A 127 15.59 15.79 -6.45
C ALA A 127 16.44 14.74 -5.72
N ALA A 128 15.93 14.15 -4.63
CA ALA A 128 16.55 13.04 -3.92
C ALA A 128 16.55 11.72 -4.72
N GLY A 129 15.78 11.64 -5.82
CA GLY A 129 15.79 10.52 -6.77
C GLY A 129 14.53 9.65 -6.79
N ILE A 130 13.43 10.06 -6.14
CA ILE A 130 12.14 9.38 -6.32
C ILE A 130 11.73 9.46 -7.81
N PRO A 131 11.33 8.35 -8.46
CA PRO A 131 10.93 8.37 -9.86
C PRO A 131 9.69 9.26 -10.09
N ALA A 132 9.86 10.41 -10.75
CA ALA A 132 8.79 11.38 -10.95
C ALA A 132 7.55 10.81 -11.66
N LYS A 133 7.77 9.89 -12.61
CA LYS A 133 6.70 9.19 -13.34
C LYS A 133 5.83 8.28 -12.48
N GLU A 134 6.31 7.88 -11.31
CA GLU A 134 5.59 7.02 -10.37
C GLU A 134 4.83 7.83 -9.32
N VAL A 135 4.95 9.16 -9.28
CA VAL A 135 4.25 10.02 -8.30
C VAL A 135 2.95 10.55 -8.91
N SER A 136 1.81 9.99 -8.52
CA SER A 136 0.49 10.39 -9.04
C SER A 136 -0.11 11.59 -8.34
N ALA A 137 0.10 11.71 -7.02
CA ALA A 137 -0.53 12.73 -6.21
C ALA A 137 0.29 13.06 -4.95
N THR A 138 -0.17 14.06 -4.21
CA THR A 138 0.36 14.44 -2.91
C THR A 138 -0.77 14.66 -1.92
N HIS A 139 -0.60 14.19 -0.69
CA HIS A 139 -1.52 14.45 0.42
C HIS A 139 -0.77 15.11 1.57
N VAL A 140 -1.41 16.06 2.25
CA VAL A 140 -0.82 16.81 3.36
C VAL A 140 -1.56 16.51 4.65
N THR A 141 -0.80 16.24 5.71
CA THR A 141 -1.32 16.12 7.07
C THR A 141 -0.77 17.25 7.93
N THR A 142 -1.48 17.54 9.03
CA THR A 142 -1.16 18.65 9.92
C THR A 142 -0.81 18.12 11.30
N THR A 143 0.36 18.51 11.80
CA THR A 143 0.71 18.31 13.21
C THR A 143 0.35 19.56 14.00
N MET A 144 -0.50 19.42 15.00
CA MET A 144 -0.97 20.52 15.86
C MET A 144 -0.46 20.32 17.29
N ALA A 145 -0.10 21.40 17.97
CA ALA A 145 0.08 21.47 19.41
C ALA A 145 -1.10 22.21 20.04
N GLY A 146 -1.29 22.00 21.34
CA GLY A 146 -2.43 22.53 22.08
C GLY A 146 -3.45 21.44 22.39
N GLY A 147 -4.44 21.80 23.21
CA GLY A 147 -5.29 20.82 23.88
C GLY A 147 -4.83 20.52 25.31
N GLY A 148 -5.82 20.20 26.14
CA GLY A 148 -5.71 19.94 27.56
C GLY A 148 -7.13 19.71 28.08
N SER A 149 -7.27 19.07 29.25
CA SER A 149 -8.59 18.86 29.83
C SER A 149 -9.33 20.19 29.90
N VAL A 150 -10.50 20.26 29.25
CA VAL A 150 -11.40 21.41 29.37
C VAL A 150 -11.81 21.50 30.84
N LYS A 151 -11.28 22.49 31.56
CA LYS A 151 -11.69 22.79 32.93
C LYS A 151 -12.69 23.94 32.87
N ALA A 152 -13.88 23.71 33.40
CA ALA A 152 -14.97 24.71 33.44
C ALA A 152 -15.34 25.29 32.06
N GLY A 153 -15.27 24.48 30.99
CA GLY A 153 -15.64 24.93 29.63
C GLY A 153 -14.57 25.75 28.91
N ILE A 154 -13.41 26.01 29.53
CA ILE A 154 -12.33 26.78 28.92
C ILE A 154 -11.21 25.83 28.51
N GLN A 155 -10.88 25.81 27.22
CA GLN A 155 -9.69 25.14 26.70
C GLN A 155 -8.47 26.04 26.98
N PRO A 156 -7.53 25.63 27.85
CA PRO A 156 -6.51 26.54 28.38
C PRO A 156 -5.37 26.88 27.40
N LEU A 157 -5.29 26.21 26.24
CA LEU A 157 -4.25 26.42 25.25
C LEU A 157 -4.84 26.40 23.84
N GLU A 158 -4.63 27.49 23.10
CA GLU A 158 -4.99 27.59 21.69
C GLU A 158 -4.29 26.50 20.87
N SER A 159 -5.04 25.91 19.93
CA SER A 159 -4.47 24.97 18.97
C SER A 159 -3.55 25.74 18.01
N LYS A 160 -2.28 25.32 17.95
CA LYS A 160 -1.25 25.93 17.11
C LYS A 160 -0.71 24.91 16.12
N LEU A 161 -0.55 25.32 14.86
CA LEU A 161 0.18 24.55 13.86
C LEU A 161 1.64 24.37 14.28
N LEU A 162 2.09 23.11 14.35
CA LEU A 162 3.51 22.80 14.52
C LEU A 162 4.21 22.68 13.17
N TRP A 163 3.70 21.82 12.29
CA TRP A 163 4.20 21.65 10.91
C TRP A 163 3.21 20.86 10.07
N TYR A 164 3.38 20.96 8.74
CA TYR A 164 2.75 20.06 7.78
C TYR A 164 3.66 18.87 7.49
N THR A 165 3.06 17.74 7.11
CA THR A 165 3.77 16.58 6.55
C THR A 165 3.13 16.24 5.22
N THR A 166 3.90 16.31 4.13
CA THR A 166 3.41 15.95 2.80
C THR A 166 3.86 14.53 2.46
N HIS A 167 2.92 13.72 1.99
CA HIS A 167 3.09 12.36 1.50
C HIS A 167 2.97 12.36 -0.03
N LEU A 168 3.85 11.62 -0.71
CA LEU A 168 3.74 11.31 -2.13
C LEU A 168 2.99 9.99 -2.31
N GLU A 169 2.02 9.98 -3.20
CA GLU A 169 1.31 8.77 -3.60
C GLU A 169 2.02 8.12 -4.78
N ARG A 170 2.33 6.82 -4.64
CA ARG A 170 2.93 6.03 -5.71
C ARG A 170 1.85 5.41 -6.59
N SER A 171 2.03 5.49 -7.90
CA SER A 171 1.25 4.73 -8.87
C SER A 171 2.16 4.17 -9.97
N LEU A 172 1.78 3.02 -10.51
CA LEU A 172 2.42 2.41 -11.68
C LEU A 172 1.34 2.20 -12.75
N SER A 173 1.52 2.76 -13.94
CA SER A 173 0.57 2.71 -15.04
C SER A 173 -0.83 3.23 -14.62
N GLY A 174 -0.84 4.26 -13.76
CA GLY A 174 -2.06 4.83 -13.19
C GLY A 174 -2.81 3.89 -12.22
N ILE A 175 -2.10 2.94 -11.61
CA ILE A 175 -2.62 2.02 -10.59
C ILE A 175 -1.92 2.34 -9.27
N PRO A 176 -2.67 2.70 -8.20
CA PRO A 176 -2.08 3.00 -6.89
C PRO A 176 -1.27 1.82 -6.33
N VAL A 177 -0.12 2.12 -5.71
CA VAL A 177 0.69 1.15 -4.98
C VAL A 177 0.51 1.37 -3.48
N GLU A 178 -0.26 0.49 -2.85
CA GLU A 178 -0.53 0.53 -1.41
C GLU A 178 0.70 0.08 -0.61
N GLY A 179 0.99 0.76 0.49
CA GLY A 179 2.11 0.45 1.38
C GLY A 179 3.44 1.08 0.97
N SER A 180 3.58 1.53 -0.28
CA SER A 180 4.69 2.41 -0.69
C SER A 180 4.44 3.81 -0.15
N PHE A 181 5.48 4.44 0.39
CA PHE A 181 5.39 5.82 0.87
C PHE A 181 6.68 6.58 0.67
N ALA A 182 6.56 7.88 0.46
CA ALA A 182 7.62 8.85 0.66
C ALA A 182 6.98 10.11 1.27
N PHE A 183 7.49 10.58 2.40
CA PHE A 183 6.96 11.77 3.05
C PHE A 183 8.07 12.60 3.68
N ALA A 184 7.79 13.89 3.88
CA ALA A 184 8.63 14.77 4.68
C ALA A 184 7.81 15.88 5.35
N ALA A 185 8.31 16.34 6.49
CA ALA A 185 7.96 17.60 7.12
C ALA A 185 9.23 18.47 7.15
N LEU A 186 9.15 19.68 6.62
CA LEU A 186 10.30 20.58 6.50
C LEU A 186 10.16 21.79 7.45
N ASP A 187 11.29 22.23 8.02
CA ASP A 187 11.36 23.47 8.77
C ASP A 187 11.51 24.70 7.86
N ASN A 188 11.51 25.90 8.43
CA ASN A 188 11.70 27.16 7.71
C ASN A 188 13.07 27.37 7.06
N ARG A 189 14.03 26.48 7.31
CA ARG A 189 15.33 26.41 6.61
C ARG A 189 15.36 25.30 5.57
N GLY A 190 14.21 24.67 5.33
CA GLY A 190 14.04 23.55 4.42
C GLY A 190 14.69 22.25 4.93
N GLN A 191 15.10 22.16 6.19
CA GLN A 191 15.66 20.93 6.78
C GLN A 191 14.54 19.97 7.18
N SER A 192 14.81 18.67 7.13
CA SER A 192 13.83 17.65 7.51
C SER A 192 13.63 17.61 9.02
N ILE A 193 12.40 17.84 9.46
CA ILE A 193 11.93 17.60 10.83
C ILE A 193 11.66 16.10 11.01
N SER A 194 10.94 15.53 10.05
CA SER A 194 10.70 14.10 9.90
C SER A 194 10.61 13.76 8.43
N GLU A 195 10.99 12.54 8.07
CA GLU A 195 10.82 12.01 6.73
C GLU A 195 10.83 10.49 6.78
N GLY A 196 10.28 9.87 5.77
CA GLY A 196 10.33 8.43 5.66
C GLY A 196 10.09 8.00 4.22
N VAL A 197 10.80 6.97 3.81
CA VAL A 197 10.67 6.41 2.47
C VAL A 197 10.71 4.89 2.52
N TYR A 198 9.72 4.27 1.89
CA TYR A 198 9.73 2.87 1.51
C TYR A 198 9.18 2.75 0.08
N TRP A 199 10.09 2.45 -0.84
CA TRP A 199 9.82 2.45 -2.29
C TRP A 199 10.42 1.19 -2.95
N PRO A 200 9.90 -0.01 -2.63
CA PRO A 200 10.49 -1.26 -3.10
C PRO A 200 10.35 -1.41 -4.62
N ALA A 201 11.14 -2.31 -5.21
CA ALA A 201 10.94 -2.71 -6.59
C ALA A 201 9.63 -3.49 -6.71
N ILE A 202 8.81 -3.16 -7.70
CA ILE A 202 7.60 -3.92 -8.04
C ILE A 202 7.89 -4.73 -9.30
N PRO A 203 7.75 -6.07 -9.28
CA PRO A 203 7.99 -6.88 -10.47
C PRO A 203 7.08 -6.46 -11.63
N ALA A 204 7.66 -6.33 -12.83
CA ALA A 204 6.92 -5.94 -14.04
C ALA A 204 5.70 -6.84 -14.33
N GLN A 205 5.79 -8.14 -13.98
CA GLN A 205 4.66 -9.06 -14.09
C GLN A 205 3.46 -8.64 -13.24
N VAL A 206 3.70 -8.14 -12.01
CA VAL A 206 2.64 -7.66 -11.11
C VAL A 206 1.98 -6.41 -11.68
N VAL A 207 2.76 -5.50 -12.27
CA VAL A 207 2.22 -4.31 -12.94
C VAL A 207 1.34 -4.71 -14.14
N ARG A 208 1.80 -5.65 -14.99
CA ARG A 208 0.98 -6.19 -16.10
C ARG A 208 -0.31 -6.83 -15.62
N GLN A 209 -0.25 -7.64 -14.55
CA GLN A 209 -1.44 -8.26 -13.95
C GLN A 209 -2.43 -7.20 -13.45
N ALA A 210 -1.95 -6.13 -12.82
CA ALA A 210 -2.79 -5.04 -12.36
C ALA A 210 -3.45 -4.29 -13.52
N VAL A 211 -2.70 -4.00 -14.60
CA VAL A 211 -3.25 -3.38 -15.82
C VAL A 211 -4.31 -4.28 -16.45
N ALA A 212 -4.03 -5.58 -16.60
CA ALA A 212 -4.99 -6.54 -17.13
C ALA A 212 -6.26 -6.63 -16.27
N LEU A 213 -6.12 -6.66 -14.95
CA LEU A 213 -7.24 -6.65 -14.02
C LEU A 213 -8.06 -5.35 -14.14
N LYS A 214 -7.41 -4.19 -14.21
CA LYS A 214 -8.08 -2.89 -14.42
C LYS A 214 -8.87 -2.87 -15.72
N HIS A 215 -8.31 -3.39 -16.82
CA HIS A 215 -9.04 -3.52 -18.09
C HIS A 215 -10.22 -4.49 -18.00
N LYS A 216 -10.05 -5.67 -17.39
CA LYS A 216 -11.11 -6.65 -17.16
C LYS A 216 -12.31 -6.03 -16.41
N LEU A 217 -12.03 -5.16 -15.44
CA LEU A 217 -13.02 -4.52 -14.57
C LEU A 217 -13.53 -3.17 -15.09
N ALA A 218 -13.02 -2.67 -16.22
CA ALA A 218 -13.42 -1.37 -16.77
C ALA A 218 -14.84 -1.36 -17.35
N THR A 219 -15.41 -2.54 -17.64
CA THR A 219 -16.79 -2.68 -18.14
C THR A 219 -17.74 -3.08 -17.02
N GLU A 220 -18.99 -2.63 -17.08
CA GLU A 220 -20.00 -2.99 -16.08
C GLU A 220 -20.22 -4.50 -16.00
N ASP A 221 -20.28 -5.19 -17.15
CA ASP A 221 -20.42 -6.65 -17.20
C ASP A 221 -19.19 -7.37 -16.63
N GLY A 222 -17.98 -6.88 -16.91
CA GLY A 222 -16.74 -7.43 -16.36
C GLY A 222 -16.69 -7.33 -14.84
N LEU A 223 -16.99 -6.14 -14.31
CA LEU A 223 -17.08 -5.89 -12.88
C LEU A 223 -18.19 -6.73 -12.22
N ARG A 224 -19.37 -6.81 -12.83
CA ARG A 224 -20.50 -7.60 -12.33
C ARG A 224 -20.17 -9.08 -12.23
N ARG A 225 -19.52 -9.66 -13.26
CA ARG A 225 -19.09 -11.07 -13.25
C ARG A 225 -18.04 -11.32 -12.17
N PHE A 226 -17.03 -10.46 -12.08
CA PHE A 226 -15.97 -10.56 -11.07
C PHE A 226 -16.53 -10.50 -9.64
N LEU A 227 -17.35 -9.50 -9.34
CA LEU A 227 -17.98 -9.37 -8.02
C LEU A 227 -19.00 -10.49 -7.75
N GLY A 228 -19.67 -11.02 -8.78
CA GLY A 228 -20.54 -12.19 -8.64
C GLY A 228 -19.78 -13.43 -8.15
N GLN A 229 -18.58 -13.68 -8.71
CA GLN A 229 -17.68 -14.75 -8.27
C GLN A 229 -17.16 -14.50 -6.85
N ALA A 230 -16.73 -13.26 -6.54
CA ALA A 230 -16.25 -12.94 -5.20
C ALA A 230 -17.34 -13.13 -4.11
N LYS A 231 -18.60 -12.78 -4.43
CA LYS A 231 -19.73 -12.94 -3.50
C LYS A 231 -20.06 -14.40 -3.19
N SER A 232 -19.88 -15.32 -4.14
CA SER A 232 -20.11 -16.75 -3.87
C SER A 232 -19.09 -17.33 -2.89
N LEU A 233 -17.87 -16.77 -2.88
CA LEU A 233 -16.79 -17.15 -1.95
C LEU A 233 -16.89 -16.43 -0.61
N LYS A 234 -17.32 -15.15 -0.60
CA LYS A 234 -17.43 -14.33 0.61
C LYS A 234 -18.67 -13.43 0.55
N PRO A 235 -19.80 -13.86 1.15
CA PRO A 235 -21.06 -13.11 1.09
C PRO A 235 -20.97 -11.66 1.58
N ASP A 236 -20.08 -11.36 2.52
CA ASP A 236 -19.89 -10.00 3.05
C ASP A 236 -19.40 -9.00 1.99
N VAL A 237 -18.74 -9.46 0.92
CA VAL A 237 -18.34 -8.62 -0.23
C VAL A 237 -19.56 -8.01 -0.92
N ALA A 238 -20.75 -8.62 -0.81
CA ALA A 238 -21.97 -8.07 -1.38
C ALA A 238 -22.37 -6.71 -0.80
N ARG A 239 -21.87 -6.38 0.40
CA ARG A 239 -22.11 -5.11 1.09
C ARG A 239 -20.94 -4.14 0.98
N GLY A 240 -19.92 -4.50 0.21
CA GLY A 240 -18.76 -3.66 0.00
C GLY A 240 -19.13 -2.37 -0.75
N GLU A 241 -18.45 -1.29 -0.40
CA GLU A 241 -18.43 -0.07 -1.22
C GLU A 241 -17.70 -0.36 -2.54
N ALA A 242 -17.87 0.54 -3.54
CA ALA A 242 -17.13 0.43 -4.80
C ALA A 242 -15.61 0.35 -4.51
N GLY A 243 -14.95 -0.62 -5.14
CA GLY A 243 -13.53 -0.86 -4.95
C GLY A 243 -12.71 -0.32 -6.12
N GLU A 244 -11.40 -0.47 -6.00
CA GLU A 244 -10.45 -0.08 -7.05
C GLU A 244 -9.33 -1.11 -7.19
N VAL A 245 -8.72 -1.18 -8.38
CA VAL A 245 -7.55 -2.00 -8.61
C VAL A 245 -6.32 -1.32 -8.00
N LYS A 246 -5.55 -2.07 -7.21
CA LYS A 246 -4.30 -1.64 -6.56
C LYS A 246 -3.20 -2.65 -6.79
N ILE A 247 -1.97 -2.19 -6.63
CA ILE A 247 -0.82 -3.04 -6.36
C ILE A 247 -0.57 -2.98 -4.85
N VAL A 248 -0.44 -4.14 -4.21
CA VAL A 248 -0.07 -4.23 -2.80
C VAL A 248 1.23 -5.01 -2.67
N HIS A 249 2.01 -4.71 -1.64
CA HIS A 249 3.23 -5.44 -1.33
C HIS A 249 3.41 -5.59 0.19
N THR A 250 4.31 -6.48 0.60
CA THR A 250 4.70 -6.65 2.00
C THR A 250 5.15 -5.32 2.60
N GLY A 251 4.79 -5.06 3.86
CA GLY A 251 5.07 -3.81 4.54
C GLY A 251 6.55 -3.56 4.84
N ALA A 252 6.87 -2.30 5.13
CA ALA A 252 8.23 -1.80 5.40
C ALA A 252 8.97 -2.52 6.54
N GLY A 253 8.23 -3.11 7.49
CA GLY A 253 8.78 -3.85 8.63
C GLY A 253 8.80 -5.38 8.46
N HIS A 254 8.43 -5.89 7.27
CA HIS A 254 8.45 -7.33 7.01
C HIS A 254 9.86 -7.79 6.60
N HIS A 255 10.47 -8.67 7.41
CA HIS A 255 11.83 -9.21 7.15
C HIS A 255 11.81 -10.61 6.49
N GLY A 256 10.65 -11.05 5.99
CA GLY A 256 10.52 -12.27 5.19
C GLY A 256 10.73 -12.02 3.70
N ALA A 257 10.22 -12.93 2.86
CA ALA A 257 10.27 -12.78 1.41
C ALA A 257 9.40 -11.60 0.96
N PHE A 258 9.94 -10.76 0.08
CA PHE A 258 9.16 -9.68 -0.52
C PHE A 258 8.09 -10.26 -1.44
N GLU A 259 6.85 -9.82 -1.26
CA GLU A 259 5.73 -10.19 -2.13
C GLU A 259 5.05 -8.92 -2.64
N ALA A 260 4.64 -8.94 -3.90
CA ALA A 260 3.75 -7.94 -4.48
C ALA A 260 2.65 -8.63 -5.30
N ARG A 261 1.45 -8.07 -5.29
CA ARG A 261 0.26 -8.63 -5.94
C ARG A 261 -0.62 -7.52 -6.52
N ALA A 262 -1.25 -7.83 -7.64
CA ALA A 262 -2.35 -7.05 -8.19
C ALA A 262 -3.66 -7.48 -7.50
N VAL A 263 -4.44 -6.53 -7.03
CA VAL A 263 -5.68 -6.82 -6.30
C VAL A 263 -6.81 -5.87 -6.71
N TYR A 264 -8.04 -6.31 -6.50
CA TYR A 264 -9.19 -5.43 -6.36
C TYR A 264 -9.47 -5.22 -4.87
N SER A 265 -9.32 -3.99 -4.39
CA SER A 265 -9.48 -3.62 -2.99
C SER A 265 -10.81 -2.92 -2.77
N LEU A 266 -11.60 -3.38 -1.79
CA LEU A 266 -12.88 -2.79 -1.43
C LEU A 266 -13.03 -2.68 0.10
N ILE A 267 -13.87 -1.74 0.54
CA ILE A 267 -14.19 -1.56 1.96
C ILE A 267 -15.47 -2.34 2.27
N VAL A 268 -15.40 -3.24 3.25
CA VAL A 268 -16.55 -4.00 3.76
C VAL A 268 -16.84 -3.58 5.19
N ARG A 269 -18.11 -3.32 5.51
CA ARG A 269 -18.54 -2.96 6.86
C ARG A 269 -19.18 -4.16 7.56
N SER A 270 -18.66 -4.52 8.73
CA SER A 270 -19.24 -5.59 9.55
C SER A 270 -20.50 -5.10 10.27
N ASN A 271 -21.57 -5.92 10.24
CA ASN A 271 -22.83 -5.63 10.93
C ASN A 271 -22.71 -5.65 12.47
N ALA A 272 -21.73 -6.38 13.02
CA ALA A 272 -21.69 -6.62 14.47
C ALA A 272 -21.18 -5.40 15.26
N LEU A 273 -20.34 -4.56 14.65
CA LEU A 273 -19.69 -3.43 15.33
C LEU A 273 -19.45 -2.19 14.42
N GLY A 274 -19.96 -2.18 13.18
CA GLY A 274 -19.77 -1.09 12.23
C GLY A 274 -18.33 -0.88 11.77
N LYS A 275 -17.38 -1.74 12.17
CA LYS A 275 -15.98 -1.65 11.77
C LYS A 275 -15.86 -1.91 10.28
N ALA A 276 -15.32 -0.93 9.57
CA ALA A 276 -14.88 -1.07 8.20
C ALA A 276 -13.59 -1.89 8.17
N SER A 277 -13.49 -2.84 7.24
CA SER A 277 -12.28 -3.58 6.93
C SER A 277 -12.01 -3.50 5.43
N ILE A 278 -10.72 -3.48 5.07
CA ILE A 278 -10.29 -3.58 3.68
C ILE A 278 -10.26 -5.06 3.32
N VAL A 279 -10.92 -5.42 2.22
CA VAL A 279 -10.88 -6.76 1.63
C VAL A 279 -10.17 -6.65 0.29
N ARG A 280 -9.16 -7.50 0.09
CA ARG A 280 -8.39 -7.58 -1.15
C ARG A 280 -8.71 -8.89 -1.87
N LEU A 281 -9.06 -8.78 -3.14
CA LEU A 281 -9.37 -9.92 -4.00
C LEU A 281 -8.32 -10.02 -5.09
N ASP A 282 -7.87 -11.24 -5.42
CA ASP A 282 -7.01 -11.48 -6.58
C ASP A 282 -7.80 -11.38 -7.90
N ASP A 283 -7.15 -11.72 -9.02
CA ASP A 283 -7.75 -11.68 -10.35
C ASP A 283 -8.86 -12.72 -10.59
N ALA A 284 -8.90 -13.77 -9.76
CA ALA A 284 -9.95 -14.78 -9.71
C ALA A 284 -11.10 -14.41 -8.74
N GLY A 285 -10.98 -13.30 -8.02
CA GLY A 285 -11.98 -12.87 -7.03
C GLY A 285 -11.86 -13.60 -5.69
N VAL A 286 -10.74 -14.30 -5.44
CA VAL A 286 -10.45 -14.99 -4.19
C VAL A 286 -9.83 -14.03 -3.19
N LEU A 287 -10.16 -14.19 -1.91
CA LEU A 287 -9.58 -13.38 -0.83
C LEU A 287 -8.05 -13.58 -0.79
N LEU A 288 -7.33 -12.47 -0.93
CA LEU A 288 -5.88 -12.44 -0.77
C LEU A 288 -5.53 -11.93 0.64
N VAL A 289 -4.60 -12.62 1.28
CA VAL A 289 -3.90 -12.17 2.50
C VAL A 289 -2.41 -12.21 2.22
N MET A 290 -1.71 -11.10 2.50
CA MET A 290 -0.27 -11.00 2.25
C MET A 290 0.52 -11.77 3.32
N GLY A 291 1.73 -12.22 3.00
CA GLY A 291 2.56 -12.99 3.94
C GLY A 291 2.83 -12.29 5.28
N ASP A 292 2.98 -10.97 5.27
CA ASP A 292 3.18 -10.15 6.47
C ASP A 292 1.92 -10.01 7.33
N GLU A 293 0.73 -10.06 6.73
CA GLU A 293 -0.55 -9.99 7.44
C GLU A 293 -0.85 -11.27 8.23
N LEU A 294 -0.42 -12.43 7.72
CA LEU A 294 -0.57 -13.72 8.41
C LEU A 294 0.18 -13.73 9.75
N THR A 295 1.36 -13.12 9.81
CA THR A 295 2.18 -13.06 11.04
C THR A 295 1.53 -12.24 12.15
N LEU A 296 0.84 -11.16 11.79
CA LEU A 296 0.13 -10.28 12.74
C LEU A 296 -1.10 -10.95 13.36
N VAL A 297 -1.76 -11.83 12.61
CA VAL A 297 -2.90 -12.61 13.11
C VAL A 297 -2.44 -13.64 14.13
N ALA A 298 -1.36 -14.38 13.83
CA ALA A 298 -0.81 -15.38 14.74
C ALA A 298 -0.36 -14.79 16.08
N ALA A 299 0.23 -13.59 16.07
CA ALA A 299 0.69 -12.91 17.29
C ALA A 299 -0.45 -12.44 18.22
N LYS A 300 -1.69 -12.30 17.70
CA LYS A 300 -2.85 -11.80 18.47
C LYS A 300 -3.71 -12.89 19.09
N THR A 301 -3.45 -14.17 18.80
CA THR A 301 -4.11 -15.28 19.49
C THR A 301 -3.25 -15.67 20.69
N PRO A 302 -3.57 -15.20 21.92
CA PRO A 302 -2.87 -15.73 23.08
C PRO A 302 -3.13 -17.23 23.13
N LEU A 303 -2.06 -18.02 23.19
CA LEU A 303 -2.13 -19.41 23.61
C LEU A 303 -2.84 -19.41 24.95
N LYS A 304 -4.12 -19.83 24.96
CA LYS A 304 -4.79 -20.23 26.18
C LYS A 304 -4.02 -21.45 26.69
N GLN A 305 -3.12 -21.21 27.64
CA GLN A 305 -2.61 -22.26 28.51
C GLN A 305 -3.69 -22.63 29.53
#